data_AF-A0A9E3V4W0-F1
#
_entry.id   AF-A0A9E3V4W0-F1
#
_cell.length_a   1.000
_cell.length_b   1.000
_cell.length_c   1.000
_cell.angle_alpha   90.00
_cell.angle_beta   90.00
_cell.angle_gamma   90.00
#
_symmetry.space_group_name_H-M   'P 1'
#
loop_
_entity.id
_entity.type
_entity.pdbx_description
1 polymer ?
#
loop_
_entity_poly.entity_id
_entity_poly.type
_entity_poly.pdbx_seq_one_letter_code
_entity_poly.pdbx_strand_id
1 'polypeptide(L)' 'MRLGTRGGRWMGLVLLLAVAAGLAITWEDLFEKRVMVVEPGRLVRGAWQRPGPLRRVIERERVRTIVTLTAINRDDPKY' A
#
# COMPACT_ATOMS: atom_id res chain seq x y z
N MET A 1 0.76 45.79 -21.35
CA MET A 1 -0.14 44.61 -21.25
C MET A 1 0.51 43.59 -20.32
N ARG A 2 -0.02 43.38 -19.11
CA ARG A 2 0.43 42.29 -18.21
C ARG A 2 -0.43 41.06 -18.52
N LEU A 3 0.15 40.04 -19.17
CA LEU A 3 -0.50 38.73 -19.28
C LEU A 3 -0.62 38.13 -17.87
N GLY A 4 -1.85 37.98 -17.40
CA GLY A 4 -2.16 37.36 -16.12
C GLY A 4 -1.76 35.89 -16.11
N THR A 5 -0.97 35.51 -15.12
CA THR A 5 -0.50 34.15 -14.81
C THR A 5 -1.61 33.21 -14.31
N ARG A 6 -2.81 33.26 -14.90
CA ARG A 6 -3.94 32.38 -14.51
C ARG A 6 -3.63 30.90 -14.77
N GLY A 7 -2.78 30.58 -15.75
CA GLY A 7 -2.45 29.19 -16.11
C GLY A 7 -1.65 28.42 -15.05
N GLY A 8 -0.77 29.08 -14.29
CA GLY A 8 0.11 28.41 -13.33
C GLY A 8 -0.62 27.80 -12.13
N ARG A 9 -1.71 28.43 -11.67
CA ARG A 9 -2.50 27.95 -10.52
C ARG A 9 -3.30 26.70 -10.86
N TRP A 10 -3.87 26.63 -12.06
CA TRP A 10 -4.59 25.45 -12.53
C TRP A 10 -3.65 24.29 -12.82
N MET A 11 -2.47 24.56 -13.40
CA MET A 11 -1.44 23.55 -13.61
C MET A 11 -0.98 22.93 -12.28
N GLY A 12 -0.74 23.75 -11.26
CA GLY A 12 -0.39 23.28 -9.92
C GLY A 12 -1.48 22.42 -9.28
N LEU A 13 -2.75 22.82 -9.44
CA LEU A 13 -3.90 22.04 -8.95
C LEU A 13 -4.00 20.68 -9.65
N VAL A 14 -3.87 20.65 -10.98
CA VAL A 14 -3.91 19.40 -11.76
C VAL A 14 -2.78 18.47 -11.35
N LEU A 15 -1.57 18.99 -11.15
CA LEU A 15 -0.43 18.19 -10.70
C LEU A 15 -0.68 17.61 -9.31
N LEU A 16 -1.18 18.42 -8.36
CA LEU A 16 -1.54 17.97 -7.02
C LEU A 16 -2.61 16.88 -7.04
N LEU A 17 -3.65 17.04 -7.85
CA LEU A 17 -4.71 16.04 -7.99
C LEU A 17 -4.20 14.75 -8.62
N ALA A 18 -3.32 14.83 -9.62
CA ALA A 18 -2.70 13.66 -10.23
C ALA A 18 -1.83 12.88 -9.23
N VAL A 19 -1.05 13.59 -8.40
CA VAL A 19 -0.25 12.97 -7.33
C VAL A 19 -1.15 12.35 -6.27
N ALA A 20 -2.18 13.06 -5.81
CA ALA A 20 -3.12 12.55 -4.81
C ALA A 20 -3.86 11.31 -5.32
N ALA A 21 -4.31 11.29 -6.58
CA ALA A 21 -4.94 10.14 -7.20
C ALA A 21 -3.96 8.96 -7.33
N GLY A 22 -2.72 9.21 -7.76
CA GLY A 22 -1.67 8.18 -7.83
C GLY A 22 -1.38 7.56 -6.46
N LEU A 23 -1.27 8.38 -5.42
CA LEU A 23 -1.10 7.93 -4.04
C LEU A 23 -2.30 7.12 -3.55
N ALA A 24 -3.53 7.57 -3.83
CA ALA A 24 -4.74 6.85 -3.44
C ALA A 24 -4.81 5.45 -4.07
N ILE A 25 -4.43 5.33 -5.34
CA ILE A 25 -4.42 4.06 -6.07
C ILE A 25 -3.32 3.12 -5.55
N THR A 26 -2.14 3.65 -5.27
CA THR A 26 -0.94 2.84 -4.90
C THR A 26 -0.76 2.65 -3.40
N TRP A 27 -1.58 3.29 -2.57
CA TRP A 27 -1.45 3.29 -1.11
C TRP A 27 -1.30 1.88 -0.53
N GLU A 28 -2.08 0.92 -1.05
CA GLU A 28 -2.05 -0.45 -0.54
C GLU A 28 -0.76 -1.21 -0.85
N ASP A 29 -0.03 -0.82 -1.90
CA ASP A 29 1.28 -1.39 -2.25
C ASP A 29 2.43 -0.70 -1.50
N LEU A 30 2.18 0.50 -1.00
CA LEU A 30 3.17 1.30 -0.28
C LEU A 30 3.21 0.99 1.22
N PHE A 31 2.09 0.61 1.83
CA PHE A 31 2.00 0.46 3.28
C PHE A 31 1.61 -0.94 3.74
N GLU A 32 2.33 -1.43 4.75
CA GLU A 32 2.04 -2.71 5.42
C GLU A 32 0.81 -2.59 6.31
N LYS A 33 -0.14 -3.52 6.17
CA LYS A 33 -1.40 -3.49 6.93
C LYS A 33 -1.30 -4.29 8.22
N ARG A 34 -1.31 -3.60 9.37
CA ARG A 34 -1.43 -4.22 10.72
C ARG A 34 -0.37 -5.29 11.01
N VAL A 35 0.83 -5.12 10.48
CA VAL A 35 1.97 -6.01 10.72
C VAL A 35 2.50 -5.78 12.13
N MET A 36 2.76 -6.86 12.87
CA MET A 36 3.33 -6.82 14.20
C MET A 36 4.20 -8.06 14.41
N VAL A 37 5.43 -7.83 14.89
CA VAL A 37 6.29 -8.91 15.39
C VAL A 37 5.73 -9.34 16.74
N VAL A 38 5.28 -10.59 16.84
CA VAL A 38 4.78 -11.18 18.10
C VAL A 38 5.96 -11.74 18.89
N GLU A 39 6.86 -12.46 18.21
CA GLU A 39 8.10 -12.97 18.77
C GLU A 39 9.22 -12.80 17.74
N PRO A 40 10.29 -12.03 18.05
CA PRO A 40 11.37 -11.74 17.11
C PRO A 40 12.00 -13.01 16.51
N GLY A 41 12.07 -13.06 15.18
CA GLY A 41 12.64 -14.19 14.45
C GLY A 41 11.81 -15.49 14.48
N ARG A 42 10.63 -15.49 15.10
CA ARG A 42 9.76 -16.68 15.19
C ARG A 42 8.36 -16.44 14.66
N LEU A 43 7.69 -15.37 15.10
CA LEU A 43 6.29 -15.15 14.80
C LEU A 43 6.01 -13.68 14.48
N VAL A 44 5.49 -13.48 13.28
CA VAL A 44 4.96 -12.20 12.81
C VAL A 44 3.50 -12.42 12.45
N ARG A 45 2.63 -11.48 12.85
CA ARG A 45 1.22 -11.47 12.43
C ARG A 45 0.94 -10.25 11.58
N GLY A 46 -0.04 -10.36 10.69
CA GLY A 46 -0.47 -9.24 9.85
C GLY A 46 -1.86 -9.46 9.30
N ALA A 47 -2.43 -8.40 8.72
CA ALA A 47 -3.56 -8.56 7.82
C ALA A 47 -3.07 -9.05 6.45
N TRP A 48 -4.02 -9.36 5.56
CA TRP A 48 -3.72 -9.63 4.16
C TRP A 48 -2.94 -8.46 3.54
N GLN A 49 -1.82 -8.77 2.88
CA GLN A 49 -0.93 -7.81 2.26
C GLN A 49 -1.02 -7.88 0.74
N ARG A 50 -0.76 -6.76 0.06
CA ARG A 50 -0.41 -6.77 -1.37
C ARG A 50 0.98 -7.40 -1.56
N PRO A 51 1.33 -7.88 -2.78
CA PRO A 51 2.62 -8.54 -3.02
C PRO A 51 3.84 -7.72 -2.61
N GLY A 52 3.85 -6.41 -2.87
CA GLY A 52 4.97 -5.51 -2.54
C GLY A 52 5.27 -5.41 -1.04
N PRO A 53 4.30 -4.96 -0.20
CA PRO A 53 4.44 -4.94 1.25
C PRO A 53 4.74 -6.31 1.85
N LEU A 54 4.07 -7.37 1.36
CA LEU A 54 4.31 -8.73 1.86
C LEU A 54 5.78 -9.13 1.69
N ARG A 55 6.34 -8.87 0.51
CA ARG A 55 7.72 -9.20 0.21
C ARG A 55 8.71 -8.44 1.12
N ARG A 56 8.45 -7.17 1.41
CA ARG A 56 9.25 -6.39 2.37
C ARG A 56 9.22 -6.99 3.76
N VAL A 57 8.05 -7.46 4.24
CA VAL A 57 7.94 -8.15 5.53
C VAL A 57 8.72 -9.46 5.53
N ILE A 58 8.59 -10.26 4.47
CA ILE A 58 9.31 -11.53 4.32
C ILE A 58 10.82 -11.32 4.38
N GLU A 59 11.32 -10.35 3.61
CA GLU A 59 12.75 -10.03 3.53
C GLU A 59 13.27 -9.49 4.87
N ARG A 60 12.54 -8.56 5.49
CA ARG A 60 12.94 -7.91 6.76
C ARG A 60 12.93 -8.89 7.94
N GLU A 61 11.87 -9.67 8.09
CA GLU A 61 11.68 -10.57 9.23
C GLU A 61 12.15 -12.01 8.96
N ARG A 62 12.69 -12.26 7.76
CA ARG A 62 13.19 -13.57 7.28
C ARG A 62 12.14 -14.69 7.39
N VAL A 63 10.90 -14.36 7.03
CA VAL A 63 9.77 -15.30 7.05
C VAL A 63 10.03 -16.43 6.07
N ARG A 64 9.98 -17.68 6.54
CA ARG A 64 10.14 -18.89 5.69
C ARG A 64 8.83 -19.59 5.39
N THR A 65 7.84 -19.40 6.25
CA THR A 65 6.55 -20.08 6.18
C THR A 65 5.46 -19.07 6.45
N ILE A 66 4.43 -19.06 5.60
CA ILE A 66 3.24 -18.24 5.76
C ILE A 66 2.07 -19.19 6.01
N VAL A 67 1.33 -18.95 7.10
CA VAL A 67 0.08 -19.64 7.40
C VAL A 67 -1.05 -18.64 7.24
N THR A 68 -1.94 -18.90 6.28
CA THR A 68 -3.12 -18.07 6.04
C THR A 68 -4.32 -18.67 6.76
N LEU A 69 -4.84 -17.97 7.75
CA LEU A 69 -5.99 -18.41 8.57
C LEU A 69 -7.35 -18.06 7.95
N THR A 70 -7.36 -17.52 6.73
CA THR A 70 -8.58 -17.11 6.05
C THR A 70 -8.98 -18.15 5.02
N ALA A 71 -10.20 -18.68 5.12
CA ALA A 71 -10.83 -19.46 4.07
C ALA A 71 -11.43 -18.50 3.02
N ILE A 72 -10.59 -17.82 2.24
CA ILE A 72 -11.07 -16.97 1.15
C ILE A 72 -11.13 -17.84 -0.11
N ASN A 73 -12.34 -17.98 -0.64
CA ASN A 73 -12.59 -18.66 -1.90
C ASN A 73 -12.61 -17.65 -3.05
N ARG A 74 -12.46 -18.12 -4.29
CA ARG A 74 -12.42 -17.25 -5.49
C ARG A 74 -13.63 -16.31 -5.60
N ASP A 75 -14.77 -16.71 -5.04
CA ASP A 75 -16.05 -16.02 -5.14
C ASP A 75 -16.39 -15.17 -3.89
N ASP A 76 -15.45 -14.99 -2.96
CA ASP A 76 -15.65 -14.08 -1.83
C ASP A 76 -15.69 -12.63 -2.34
N PRO A 77 -16.73 -11.82 -2.04
CA PRO A 77 -16.84 -10.43 -2.49
C PRO A 77 -15.72 -9.52 -1.99
N LYS A 78 -14.84 -10.02 -1.11
CA LYS A 78 -13.63 -9.36 -0.64
C LYS A 78 -12.41 -9.54 -1.59
N TYR A 79 -12.50 -10.41 -2.60
CA TYR A 79 -11.49 -10.59 -3.65
C TYR A 79 -11.54 -9.49 -4.71
#